data_AF-A0A9E4K5K2-F1
#
_entry.id   AF-A0A9E4K5K2-F1
#
_cell.length_a   1.000
_cell.length_b   1.000
_cell.length_c   1.000
_cell.angle_alpha   90.00
_cell.angle_beta   90.00
_cell.angle_gamma   90.00
#
_symmetry.space_group_name_H-M   'P 1'
#
loop_
_entity.id
_entity.type
_entity.pdbx_description
1 polymer ?
#
loop_
_entity_poly.entity_id
_entity_poly.type
_entity_poly.pdbx_seq_one_letter_code
_entity_poly.pdbx_strand_id
1 'polypeptide(L)' 'MHDDFDDNPDLEERLKCDVKIDCSNSKAVAWVLRSLADQIEQENLDTGFHDVKVPNGDKVGEVYLDYYAQSI' A
#
# COMPACT_ATOMS: atom_id res chain seq x y z
N MET A 1 -30.27 -2.92 -17.33
CA MET A 1 -29.72 -3.93 -16.41
C MET A 1 -28.29 -3.51 -16.14
N HIS A 2 -28.08 -2.81 -15.03
CA HIS A 2 -26.77 -2.59 -14.47
C HIS A 2 -26.86 -3.25 -13.11
N ASP A 3 -26.19 -4.38 -12.98
CA ASP A 3 -26.31 -5.28 -11.83
C ASP A 3 -25.84 -4.57 -10.56
N ASP A 4 -26.68 -4.67 -9.54
CA ASP A 4 -26.38 -4.39 -8.15
C ASP A 4 -25.24 -5.31 -7.68
N PHE A 5 -24.04 -4.76 -7.44
CA PHE A 5 -22.99 -5.46 -6.69
C PHE A 5 -22.51 -4.58 -5.54
N ASP A 6 -22.77 -5.09 -4.33
CA ASP A 6 -21.94 -4.99 -3.13
C ASP A 6 -21.83 -3.67 -2.35
N ASP A 7 -22.96 -3.06 -1.97
CA ASP A 7 -23.07 -2.45 -0.63
C ASP A 7 -23.57 -3.53 0.34
N ASN A 8 -22.78 -4.57 0.58
CA ASN A 8 -23.06 -5.53 1.65
C ASN A 8 -22.55 -4.92 2.96
N PRO A 9 -23.42 -4.38 3.84
CA PRO A 9 -23.00 -3.66 5.04
C PRO A 9 -22.26 -4.55 6.05
N ASP A 10 -22.24 -5.85 5.81
CA ASP A 10 -21.55 -6.84 6.62
C ASP A 10 -20.10 -7.09 6.16
N LEU A 11 -19.57 -6.37 5.16
CA LEU A 11 -18.17 -6.48 4.71
C LEU A 11 -17.38 -5.20 5.04
N GLU A 12 -16.29 -5.35 5.81
CA GLU A 12 -15.32 -4.28 6.07
C GLU A 12 -14.09 -4.47 5.18
N GLU A 13 -13.72 -3.45 4.42
CA GLU A 13 -12.48 -3.43 3.65
C GLU A 13 -11.27 -3.30 4.59
N ARG A 14 -10.31 -4.20 4.43
CA ARG A 14 -9.08 -4.23 5.23
C ARG A 14 -7.87 -4.33 4.32
N LEU A 15 -6.77 -3.76 4.80
CA LEU A 15 -5.47 -3.80 4.14
C LEU A 15 -4.43 -4.40 5.08
N LYS A 16 -3.76 -5.46 4.62
CA LYS A 16 -2.50 -5.89 5.20
C LYS A 16 -1.36 -5.23 4.41
N CYS A 17 -0.41 -4.63 5.13
CA CYS A 17 0.71 -3.90 4.54
C CYS A 17 2.01 -4.32 5.23
N ASP A 18 2.90 -4.99 4.49
CA ASP A 18 4.21 -5.43 4.97
C ASP A 18 5.30 -4.60 4.26
N VAL A 19 6.09 -3.83 5.01
CA VAL A 19 7.09 -2.90 4.46
C VAL A 19 8.51 -3.33 4.83
N LYS A 20 9.40 -3.40 3.84
CA LYS A 20 10.83 -3.65 4.03
C LYS A 20 11.64 -2.56 3.33
N ILE A 21 12.35 -1.74 4.11
CA ILE A 21 13.15 -0.62 3.60
C ILE A 21 14.56 -0.72 4.18
N ASP A 22 15.57 -0.52 3.33
CA ASP A 22 16.97 -0.37 3.71
C ASP A 22 17.48 0.99 3.24
N CYS A 23 17.79 1.86 4.21
CA CYS A 23 18.24 3.23 3.97
C CYS A 23 19.38 3.57 4.93
N SER A 24 20.25 4.49 4.52
CA SER A 24 21.45 4.87 5.29
C SER A 24 21.16 5.56 6.63
N ASN A 25 19.93 6.06 6.85
CA ASN A 25 19.53 6.72 8.10
C ASN A 25 18.00 6.74 8.29
N SER A 26 17.57 7.01 9.53
CA SER A 26 16.15 7.03 9.92
C SER A 26 15.32 8.13 9.27
N LYS A 27 15.91 9.29 8.92
CA LYS A 27 15.18 10.37 8.24
C LYS A 27 14.79 9.97 6.82
N ALA A 28 15.66 9.24 6.13
CA ALA A 28 15.37 8.68 4.81
C ALA A 28 14.23 7.65 4.88
N VAL A 29 14.26 6.73 5.86
CA VAL A 29 13.15 5.78 6.09
C VAL A 29 11.83 6.51 6.33
N ALA A 30 11.81 7.53 7.19
CA ALA A 30 10.60 8.31 7.47
C ALA A 30 10.07 9.07 6.23
N TRP A 31 10.96 9.53 5.36
CA TRP A 31 10.55 10.12 4.08
C TRP A 31 9.92 9.08 3.15
N VAL A 32 10.53 7.90 3.01
CA VAL A 32 10.00 6.78 2.21
C VAL A 32 8.61 6.35 2.71
N LEU A 33 8.43 6.21 4.02
CA LEU A 33 7.13 5.81 4.60
C LEU A 33 6.02 6.82 4.32
N ARG A 34 6.31 8.13 4.35
CA ARG A 34 5.33 9.16 3.96
C ARG A 34 4.98 9.07 2.48
N SER A 35 5.98 8.91 1.62
CA SER A 35 5.74 8.76 0.18
C SER A 35 4.95 7.48 -0.15
N LEU A 36 5.11 6.41 0.62
CA LEU A 36 4.30 5.20 0.47
C LEU A 36 2.86 5.42 0.94
N ALA A 37 2.66 6.12 2.06
CA ALA A 37 1.32 6.49 2.51
C ALA A 37 0.59 7.32 1.45
N ASP A 38 1.25 8.33 0.87
CA ASP A 38 0.67 9.16 -0.20
C ASP A 38 0.26 8.32 -1.43
N GLN A 39 1.03 7.28 -1.77
CA GLN A 39 0.71 6.39 -2.90
C GLN A 39 -0.46 5.46 -2.61
N ILE A 40 -0.56 4.94 -1.38
CA ILE A 40 -1.68 4.11 -0.94
C ILE A 40 -2.98 4.94 -0.93
N GLU A 41 -2.94 6.17 -0.40
CA GLU A 41 -4.09 7.08 -0.38
C GLU A 41 -4.58 7.46 -1.79
N GLN A 42 -3.67 7.47 -2.77
CA GLN A 42 -4.00 7.74 -4.17
C GLN A 42 -4.44 6.48 -4.95
N GLU A 43 -4.54 5.33 -4.28
CA GLU A 43 -4.88 4.05 -4.92
C GLU A 43 -3.92 3.67 -6.07
N ASN A 44 -2.67 4.12 -5.99
CA ASN A 44 -1.66 3.90 -7.03
C ASN A 44 -0.99 2.51 -6.95
N LEU A 45 -1.31 1.72 -5.92
CA LEU A 45 -0.68 0.44 -5.64
C LEU A 45 -1.75 -0.64 -5.43
N ASP A 46 -1.80 -1.63 -6.31
CA ASP A 46 -2.71 -2.78 -6.19
C ASP A 46 -2.21 -3.82 -5.18
N THR A 47 -3.00 -4.87 -4.93
CA THR A 47 -2.51 -6.07 -4.21
C THR A 47 -1.27 -6.66 -4.88
N GLY A 48 -0.24 -6.96 -4.08
CA GLY A 48 1.01 -7.56 -4.53
C GLY A 48 2.26 -6.85 -4.02
N PHE A 49 3.40 -7.24 -4.58
CA PHE A 49 4.71 -6.66 -4.28
C PHE A 49 5.02 -5.47 -5.17
N HIS A 50 5.45 -4.37 -4.57
CA HIS A 50 5.87 -3.15 -5.25
C HIS A 50 7.26 -2.72 -4.83
N ASP A 51 8.07 -2.30 -5.81
CA ASP A 51 9.38 -1.72 -5.56
C ASP A 51 9.24 -0.36 -4.88
N VAL A 52 9.99 -0.16 -3.80
CA VAL A 52 10.09 1.15 -3.15
C VAL A 52 11.32 1.87 -3.66
N LYS A 53 11.12 3.04 -4.28
CA LYS A 53 12.18 3.83 -4.90
C LYS A 53 12.28 5.21 -4.29
N VAL A 54 13.50 5.72 -4.16
CA VAL A 54 13.78 7.13 -3.81
C VAL A 54 13.72 8.02 -5.06
N PRO A 55 13.71 9.37 -4.94
CA PRO A 55 13.44 10.26 -6.08
C PRO A 55 14.45 10.18 -7.22
N ASN A 56 15.67 9.72 -6.94
CA ASN A 56 16.69 9.50 -7.97
C ASN A 56 16.48 8.19 -8.75
N GLY A 57 15.44 7.41 -8.43
CA GLY A 57 15.08 6.16 -9.09
C GLY A 57 15.66 4.89 -8.46
N ASP A 58 16.55 5.02 -7.47
CA ASP A 58 17.18 3.87 -6.83
C ASP A 58 16.16 3.08 -5.99
N LYS A 59 16.19 1.75 -6.11
CA LYS A 59 15.40 0.85 -5.27
C LYS A 59 16.02 0.78 -3.88
N VAL A 60 15.21 1.04 -2.86
CA VAL A 60 15.59 1.00 -1.44
C VAL A 60 14.79 -0.03 -0.63
N GLY A 61 13.85 -0.73 -1.25
CA GLY A 61 13.00 -1.68 -0.54
C GLY A 61 11.88 -2.26 -1.39
N GLU A 62 10.95 -2.92 -0.70
CA GLU A 62 9.68 -3.40 -1.25
C GLU A 62 8.55 -3.17 -0.24
N VAL A 63 7.33 -3.06 -0.75
CA VAL A 63 6.10 -3.13 0.04
C VAL A 63 5.23 -4.24 -0.54
N TYR A 64 4.61 -5.04 0.32
CA TYR A 64 3.57 -5.98 -0.05
C TYR A 64 2.22 -5.47 0.47
N LEU A 65 1.25 -5.34 -0.42
CA LEU A 65 -0.12 -4.97 -0.10
C LEU A 65 -1.07 -6.14 -0.36
N ASP A 66 -2.03 -6.33 0.52
CA ASP A 66 -3.07 -7.35 0.39
C ASP A 66 -4.40 -6.77 0.86
N TYR A 67 -5.21 -6.36 -0.11
CA TYR A 67 -6.56 -5.83 0.09
C TYR A 67 -7.55 -7.00 0.17
N TYR A 68 -8.33 -7.07 1.24
CA TYR A 68 -9.32 -8.12 1.45
C TYR A 68 -10.56 -7.58 2.16
N ALA A 69 -11.71 -8.18 1.86
CA ALA A 69 -12.94 -7.93 2.59
C ALA A 69 -13.06 -8.94 3.74
N GLN A 70 -13.42 -8.47 4.93
CA GLN A 70 -13.71 -9.32 6.07
C GLN A 70 -15.15 -9.11 6.52
N SER A 71 -15.87 -10.21 6.76
CA SER A 71 -17.21 -10.12 7.36
C SER A 71 -17.14 -9.61 8.79
N ILE A 72 -18.03 -8.67 9.13
CA ILE A 72 -18.15 -8.05 10.47
C ILE A 72 -18.83 -9.02 11.47
#